data_AF-A0A661WJ22-F1
#
_entry.id   AF-A0A661WJ22-F1
#
_cell.length_a   1.000
_cell.length_b   1.000
_cell.length_c   1.000
_cell.angle_alpha   90.00
_cell.angle_beta   90.00
_cell.angle_gamma   90.00
#
_symmetry.space_group_name_H-M   'P 1'
#
loop_
_entity.id
_entity.type
_entity.pdbx_description
1 polymer ?
#
loop_
_entity_poly.entity_id
_entity_poly.type
_entity_poly.pdbx_seq_one_letter_code
_entity_poly.pdbx_strand_id
1 'polypeptide(L)'
;EAPGLKKDAVVPVLVDLGRNTLAAEEKYMLGAVDRIMADRQFRYQDQLDSRMETLDTFLEGLTLGSEEPLNSQVVFNEMRELIRTRFELTQNEIKELIEGPSIELEEKLRDQVESQLKDLEIKRLIGGVERLLGAPLEGEQIQAEGSSWESVTEWIFKKIEEQFANRHKAYFDDLEDSHVTKSIEAGLKEVQTAELTDSILVKILGLMAEGRKAAFDKKSHKRIWLRTQRLRYTFYAAGLLMGMDQESAQNDILDHLENAQLVVQEAWGLNEITRLKEVQLSQLEEKLREIIQEEIGEDVYNKHSHQNLETLPEDLKEKVQDLLGRSVVSNISRDLFLRVISELWVEYLTQMEALRVAIGLEAYAQRDPLVQYKTRGFEMFQNLMEDMRVGVVNRIFTFQPRNLDRIQAGFEESPSVLKAD
;
A
#
# COMPACT_ATOMS: atom_id res chain seq x y z
N GLU A 1 -22.75 18.62 13.50
CA GLU A 1 -22.29 17.53 14.39
C GLU A 1 -23.34 16.42 14.40
N ALA A 2 -22.95 15.20 14.00
CA ALA A 2 -23.82 14.04 14.18
C ALA A 2 -24.04 13.82 15.70
N PRO A 3 -25.24 13.44 16.15
CA PRO A 3 -25.50 13.23 17.57
C PRO A 3 -24.50 12.21 18.13
N GLY A 4 -23.78 12.60 19.19
CA GLY A 4 -22.73 11.79 19.80
C GLY A 4 -23.23 10.37 20.08
N LEU A 5 -22.52 9.38 19.55
CA LEU A 5 -22.84 7.97 19.74
C LEU A 5 -22.81 7.62 21.23
N LYS A 6 -23.94 7.12 21.76
CA LYS A 6 -24.06 6.74 23.17
C LYS A 6 -23.25 5.46 23.46
N LYS A 7 -22.59 5.44 24.62
CA LYS A 7 -21.74 4.33 25.10
C LYS A 7 -22.34 2.94 24.91
N ASP A 8 -23.60 2.75 25.29
CA ASP A 8 -24.27 1.44 25.25
C ASP A 8 -24.71 1.03 23.84
N ALA A 9 -24.87 1.99 22.92
CA ALA A 9 -25.25 1.74 21.54
C ALA A 9 -24.06 1.37 20.64
N VAL A 10 -22.83 1.68 21.08
CA VAL A 10 -21.61 1.47 20.29
C VAL A 10 -21.02 0.07 20.44
N VAL A 11 -21.23 -0.58 21.59
CA VAL A 11 -20.67 -1.93 21.83
C VAL A 11 -21.11 -2.93 20.77
N PRO A 12 -22.40 -3.06 20.42
CA PRO A 12 -22.83 -3.99 19.36
C PRO A 12 -22.19 -3.65 18.00
N VAL A 13 -22.10 -2.37 17.65
CA VAL A 13 -21.50 -1.90 16.39
C VAL A 13 -20.02 -2.27 16.31
N LEU A 14 -19.26 -2.10 17.39
CA LEU A 14 -17.84 -2.47 17.43
C LEU A 14 -17.63 -3.99 17.41
N VAL A 15 -18.51 -4.77 18.05
CA VAL A 15 -18.48 -6.23 17.97
C VAL A 15 -18.74 -6.68 16.52
N ASP A 16 -19.78 -6.14 15.89
CA ASP A 16 -20.11 -6.46 14.50
C ASP A 16 -19.01 -6.03 13.53
N LEU A 17 -18.41 -4.85 13.74
CA LEU A 17 -17.23 -4.41 13.01
C LEU A 17 -16.07 -5.41 13.15
N GLY A 18 -15.81 -5.89 14.37
CA GLY A 18 -14.78 -6.89 14.62
C GLY A 18 -15.05 -8.21 13.90
N ARG A 19 -16.29 -8.69 13.94
CA ARG A 19 -16.74 -9.90 13.24
C ARG A 19 -16.58 -9.77 11.73
N ASN A 20 -17.06 -8.66 11.16
CA ASN A 20 -16.93 -8.38 9.74
C ASN A 20 -15.46 -8.24 9.32
N THR A 21 -14.62 -7.67 10.20
CA THR A 21 -13.18 -7.58 9.96
C THR A 21 -12.53 -8.95 9.85
N LEU A 22 -12.87 -9.86 10.78
CA LEU A 22 -12.33 -11.21 10.78
C LEU A 22 -12.82 -12.02 9.58
N ALA A 23 -14.10 -11.89 9.21
CA ALA A 23 -14.68 -12.55 8.04
C ALA A 23 -14.08 -12.03 6.72
N ALA A 24 -13.80 -10.72 6.62
CA ALA A 24 -13.13 -10.15 5.45
C ALA A 24 -11.68 -10.63 5.34
N GLU A 25 -10.97 -10.75 6.46
CA GLU A 25 -9.63 -11.35 6.51
C GLU A 25 -9.68 -12.80 6.05
N GLU A 26 -10.60 -13.63 6.56
CA GLU A 26 -10.78 -15.02 6.16
C GLU A 26 -11.03 -15.16 4.65
N LYS A 27 -12.00 -14.42 4.12
CA LYS A 27 -12.33 -14.41 2.68
C LYS A 27 -11.12 -14.05 1.82
N TYR A 28 -10.35 -13.05 2.25
CA TYR A 28 -9.13 -12.66 1.55
C TYR A 28 -8.09 -13.80 1.58
N MET A 29 -7.88 -14.44 2.74
CA MET A 29 -6.91 -15.53 2.86
C MET A 29 -7.26 -16.70 1.97
N LEU A 30 -8.52 -17.13 1.96
CA LEU A 30 -8.99 -18.22 1.09
C LEU A 30 -8.75 -17.88 -0.39
N GLY A 31 -9.14 -16.68 -0.83
CA GLY A 31 -8.89 -16.25 -2.21
C GLY A 31 -7.40 -16.05 -2.54
N ALA A 32 -6.56 -15.71 -1.58
CA ALA A 32 -5.11 -15.64 -1.76
C ALA A 32 -4.49 -17.03 -1.91
N VAL A 33 -4.93 -18.01 -1.11
CA VAL A 33 -4.49 -19.41 -1.25
C VAL A 33 -4.90 -19.97 -2.59
N ASP A 34 -6.13 -19.72 -3.04
CA ASP A 34 -6.60 -20.17 -4.36
C ASP A 34 -5.70 -19.67 -5.50
N ARG A 35 -5.34 -18.37 -5.48
CA ARG A 35 -4.40 -17.78 -6.46
C ARG A 35 -3.00 -18.37 -6.37
N ILE A 36 -2.48 -18.54 -5.15
CA ILE A 36 -1.16 -19.16 -4.94
C ILE A 36 -1.18 -20.59 -5.48
N MET A 37 -2.27 -21.33 -5.25
CA MET A 37 -2.44 -22.70 -5.69
C MET A 37 -2.46 -22.79 -7.22
N ALA A 38 -3.28 -21.97 -7.89
CA ALA A 38 -3.33 -21.92 -9.35
C ALA A 38 -1.94 -21.63 -9.98
N ASP A 39 -1.24 -20.62 -9.44
CA ASP A 39 0.10 -20.27 -9.89
C ASP A 39 1.14 -21.37 -9.59
N ARG A 40 0.99 -22.11 -8.49
CA ARG A 40 1.84 -23.26 -8.16
C ARG A 40 1.60 -24.45 -9.08
N GLN A 41 0.35 -24.75 -9.41
CA GLN A 41 0.01 -25.80 -10.35
C GLN A 41 0.59 -25.52 -11.73
N PHE A 42 0.48 -24.28 -12.20
CA PHE A 42 1.09 -23.85 -13.46
C PHE A 42 2.61 -24.04 -13.44
N ARG A 43 3.28 -23.55 -12.38
CA ARG A 43 4.74 -23.69 -12.23
C ARG A 43 5.20 -25.13 -12.07
N TYR A 44 4.39 -25.98 -11.43
CA TYR A 44 4.64 -27.40 -11.32
C TYR A 44 4.61 -28.06 -12.69
N GLN A 45 3.59 -27.78 -13.51
CA GLN A 45 3.44 -28.35 -14.84
C GLN A 45 4.62 -27.95 -15.74
N ASP A 46 4.97 -26.66 -15.78
CA ASP A 46 6.09 -26.16 -16.58
C ASP A 46 7.43 -26.80 -16.17
N GLN A 47 7.67 -26.95 -14.87
CA GLN A 47 8.86 -27.64 -14.37
C GLN A 47 8.85 -29.15 -14.63
N LEU A 48 7.68 -29.78 -14.62
CA LEU A 48 7.52 -31.20 -14.92
C LEU A 48 7.83 -31.44 -16.38
N ASP A 49 7.20 -30.69 -17.29
CA ASP A 49 7.38 -30.80 -18.73
C ASP A 49 8.86 -30.60 -19.11
N SER A 50 9.50 -29.55 -18.59
CA SER A 50 10.92 -29.29 -18.85
C SER A 50 11.85 -30.42 -18.34
N ARG A 51 11.57 -30.98 -17.16
CA ARG A 51 12.36 -32.10 -16.62
C ARG A 51 12.11 -33.40 -17.38
N MET A 52 10.89 -33.65 -17.81
CA MET A 52 10.53 -34.80 -18.63
C MET A 52 11.20 -34.72 -20.00
N GLU A 53 11.16 -33.57 -20.66
CA GLU A 53 11.88 -33.34 -21.93
C GLU A 53 13.40 -33.53 -21.77
N THR A 54 13.96 -33.04 -20.65
CA THR A 54 15.39 -33.23 -20.33
C THR A 54 15.72 -34.70 -20.10
N LEU A 55 14.87 -35.43 -19.38
CA LEU A 55 15.00 -36.88 -19.18
C LEU A 55 14.95 -37.60 -20.53
N ASP A 56 13.94 -37.30 -21.35
CA ASP A 56 13.74 -37.94 -22.65
C ASP A 56 14.91 -37.70 -23.59
N THR A 57 15.35 -36.45 -23.70
CA THR A 57 16.54 -36.08 -24.50
C THR A 57 17.80 -36.80 -24.00
N PHE A 58 17.95 -36.93 -22.68
CA PHE A 58 19.09 -37.63 -22.08
C PHE A 58 19.05 -39.13 -22.40
N LEU A 59 17.89 -39.78 -22.25
CA LEU A 59 17.72 -41.20 -22.55
C LEU A 59 17.91 -41.48 -24.05
N GLU A 60 17.34 -40.66 -24.94
CA GLU A 60 17.57 -40.74 -26.39
C GLU A 60 19.05 -40.59 -26.74
N GLY A 61 19.75 -39.64 -26.10
CA GLY A 61 21.18 -39.42 -26.27
C GLY A 61 22.04 -40.66 -25.94
N LEU A 62 21.64 -41.44 -24.94
CA LEU A 62 22.33 -42.69 -24.59
C LEU A 62 22.15 -43.77 -25.66
N THR A 63 21.01 -43.80 -26.34
CA THR A 63 20.75 -44.77 -27.42
C THR A 63 21.53 -44.50 -28.70
N LEU A 64 21.99 -43.26 -28.92
CA LEU A 64 22.72 -42.84 -30.12
C LEU A 64 24.19 -43.32 -30.16
N GLY A 65 24.69 -43.88 -29.07
CA GLY A 65 25.99 -44.56 -28.97
C GLY A 65 27.20 -43.62 -28.94
N SER A 66 28.07 -43.79 -27.93
CA SER A 66 29.42 -43.20 -27.90
C SER A 66 30.46 -44.22 -28.35
N GLU A 67 31.47 -43.79 -29.12
CA GLU A 67 32.60 -44.66 -29.51
C GLU A 67 33.47 -45.09 -28.31
N GLU A 68 33.33 -44.42 -27.16
CA GLU A 68 34.05 -44.73 -25.92
C GLU A 68 33.16 -45.42 -24.87
N PRO A 69 33.72 -46.36 -24.07
CA PRO A 69 32.99 -47.00 -22.98
C PRO A 69 32.64 -45.99 -21.87
N LEU A 70 31.35 -45.72 -21.72
CA LEU A 70 30.83 -44.83 -20.68
C LEU A 70 30.82 -45.53 -19.31
N ASN A 71 31.19 -44.78 -18.27
CA ASN A 71 31.08 -45.25 -16.89
C ASN A 71 29.65 -45.03 -16.36
N SER A 72 28.95 -46.11 -16.01
CA SER A 72 27.56 -46.10 -15.50
C SER A 72 27.34 -45.14 -14.33
N GLN A 73 28.32 -44.99 -13.44
CA GLN A 73 28.19 -44.10 -12.29
C GLN A 73 28.35 -42.62 -12.68
N VAL A 74 29.17 -42.32 -13.68
CA VAL A 74 29.36 -40.95 -14.19
C VAL A 74 28.09 -40.50 -14.92
N VAL A 75 27.57 -41.35 -15.81
CA VAL A 75 26.32 -41.11 -16.56
C VAL A 75 25.14 -40.90 -15.61
N PHE A 76 25.01 -41.75 -14.58
CA PHE A 76 23.97 -41.58 -13.57
C PHE A 76 24.08 -40.26 -12.79
N ASN A 77 25.30 -39.84 -12.44
CA ASN A 77 25.50 -38.56 -11.75
C ASN A 77 25.17 -37.37 -12.66
N GLU A 78 25.54 -37.43 -13.94
CA GLU A 78 25.22 -36.41 -14.94
C GLU A 78 23.71 -36.28 -15.14
N MET A 79 23.00 -37.41 -15.29
CA MET A 79 21.53 -37.47 -15.34
C MET A 79 20.92 -36.78 -14.13
N ARG A 80 21.40 -37.10 -12.93
CA ARG A 80 20.91 -36.55 -11.66
C ARG A 80 21.11 -35.04 -11.58
N GLU A 81 22.23 -34.54 -12.06
CA GLU A 81 22.55 -33.10 -12.06
C GLU A 81 21.74 -32.32 -13.10
N LEU A 82 21.58 -32.88 -14.31
CA LEU A 82 20.80 -32.29 -15.40
C LEU A 82 19.32 -32.21 -15.05
N ILE A 83 18.72 -33.33 -14.62
CA ILE A 83 17.29 -33.43 -14.30
C ILE A 83 16.98 -32.80 -12.93
N ARG A 84 17.99 -32.65 -12.07
CA ARG A 84 17.90 -32.08 -10.71
C ARG A 84 16.92 -32.84 -9.81
N THR A 85 16.85 -34.16 -9.98
CA THR A 85 16.00 -35.08 -9.20
C THR A 85 16.88 -36.10 -8.50
N ARG A 86 16.55 -36.50 -7.27
CA ARG A 86 17.33 -37.51 -6.55
C ARG A 86 16.82 -38.90 -6.92
N PHE A 87 17.48 -39.58 -7.85
CA PHE A 87 17.05 -40.92 -8.22
C PHE A 87 17.49 -41.99 -7.22
N GLU A 88 16.58 -42.90 -6.90
CA GLU A 88 16.82 -44.10 -6.10
C GLU A 88 16.85 -45.32 -7.03
N LEU A 89 18.04 -45.66 -7.51
CA LEU A 89 18.30 -46.78 -8.41
C LEU A 89 19.24 -47.81 -7.77
N THR A 90 19.04 -49.08 -8.08
CA THR A 90 19.95 -50.17 -7.75
C THR A 90 21.17 -50.18 -8.68
N GLN A 91 22.24 -50.87 -8.27
CA GLN A 91 23.45 -51.01 -9.09
C GLN A 91 23.20 -51.70 -10.45
N ASN A 92 22.16 -52.55 -10.54
CA ASN A 92 21.78 -53.19 -11.80
C ASN A 92 21.06 -52.19 -12.73
N GLU A 93 20.12 -51.42 -12.19
CA GLU A 93 19.40 -50.37 -12.93
C GLU A 93 20.35 -49.27 -13.43
N ILE A 94 21.38 -48.93 -12.66
CA ILE A 94 22.43 -47.98 -13.09
C ILE A 94 23.23 -48.51 -14.29
N LYS A 95 23.48 -49.82 -14.37
CA LYS A 95 24.16 -50.43 -15.52
C LYS A 95 23.24 -50.50 -16.73
N GLU A 96 21.98 -50.90 -16.50
CA GLU A 96 20.93 -50.98 -17.50
C GLU A 96 20.71 -49.63 -18.21
N LEU A 97 20.87 -48.51 -17.50
CA LEU A 97 20.77 -47.16 -18.07
C LEU A 97 21.68 -46.95 -19.30
N ILE A 98 22.87 -47.56 -19.33
CA ILE A 98 23.82 -47.46 -20.47
C ILE A 98 23.53 -48.50 -21.56
N GLU A 99 23.01 -49.66 -21.18
CA GLU A 99 22.74 -50.78 -22.10
C GLU A 99 21.46 -50.58 -22.94
N GLY A 100 20.71 -49.52 -22.64
CA GLY A 100 19.38 -49.25 -23.17
C GLY A 100 18.34 -49.51 -22.07
N PRO A 101 17.79 -48.46 -21.42
CA PRO A 101 16.87 -48.63 -20.31
C PRO A 101 15.61 -49.38 -20.76
N SER A 102 15.13 -50.32 -19.94
CA SER A 102 13.82 -50.93 -20.17
C SER A 102 12.69 -49.93 -19.94
N ILE A 103 11.52 -50.23 -20.52
CA ILE A 103 10.29 -49.45 -20.28
C ILE A 103 9.99 -49.33 -18.77
N GLU A 104 10.24 -50.39 -18.00
CA GLU A 104 10.04 -50.39 -16.55
C GLU A 104 10.98 -49.41 -15.83
N LEU A 105 12.25 -49.34 -16.26
CA LEU A 105 13.21 -48.38 -15.71
C LEU A 105 12.86 -46.94 -16.11
N GLU A 106 12.42 -46.72 -17.35
CA GLU A 106 11.97 -45.40 -17.80
C GLU A 106 10.75 -44.91 -17.02
N GLU A 107 9.72 -45.75 -16.84
CA GLU A 107 8.54 -45.42 -16.02
C GLU A 107 8.94 -45.10 -14.59
N LYS A 108 9.82 -45.90 -13.99
CA LYS A 108 10.34 -45.64 -12.64
C LYS A 108 11.06 -44.30 -12.52
N LEU A 109 11.86 -43.91 -13.53
CA LEU A 109 12.53 -42.62 -13.54
C LEU A 109 11.52 -41.47 -13.64
N ARG A 110 10.52 -41.58 -14.52
CA ARG A 110 9.44 -40.59 -14.66
C ARG A 110 8.64 -40.43 -13.37
N ASP A 111 8.23 -41.53 -12.75
CA ASP A 111 7.49 -41.52 -11.48
C ASP A 111 8.29 -40.82 -10.36
N GLN A 112 9.60 -41.08 -10.29
CA GLN A 112 10.48 -40.42 -9.30
C GLN A 112 10.63 -38.92 -9.56
N VAL A 113 10.66 -38.47 -10.83
CA VAL A 113 10.64 -37.04 -11.17
C VAL A 113 9.32 -36.41 -10.74
N GLU A 114 8.19 -37.02 -11.12
CA GLU A 114 6.86 -36.49 -10.83
C GLU A 114 6.61 -36.39 -9.32
N SER A 115 6.83 -37.48 -8.58
CA SER A 115 6.56 -37.55 -7.14
C SER A 115 7.41 -36.55 -6.36
N GLN A 116 8.72 -36.46 -6.64
CA GLN A 116 9.60 -35.54 -5.91
C GLN A 116 9.30 -34.08 -6.19
N LEU A 117 9.00 -33.74 -7.44
CA LEU A 117 8.65 -32.38 -7.82
C LEU A 117 7.32 -31.96 -7.17
N LYS A 118 6.34 -32.86 -7.18
CA LYS A 118 5.04 -32.65 -6.55
C LYS A 118 5.16 -32.44 -5.05
N ASP A 119 5.89 -33.31 -4.36
CA ASP A 119 6.16 -33.18 -2.92
C ASP A 119 6.84 -31.86 -2.56
N LEU A 120 7.80 -31.43 -3.38
CA LEU A 120 8.50 -30.17 -3.19
C LEU A 120 7.56 -28.97 -3.33
N GLU A 121 6.71 -28.96 -4.36
CA GLU A 121 5.76 -27.85 -4.58
C GLU A 121 4.65 -27.84 -3.53
N ILE A 122 4.15 -28.99 -3.07
CA ILE A 122 3.20 -29.07 -1.94
C ILE A 122 3.82 -28.48 -0.67
N LYS A 123 5.07 -28.85 -0.33
CA LYS A 123 5.78 -28.27 0.82
C LYS A 123 5.97 -26.76 0.69
N ARG A 124 6.27 -26.28 -0.52
CA ARG A 124 6.40 -24.85 -0.82
C ARG A 124 5.07 -24.11 -0.70
N LEU A 125 3.98 -24.72 -1.15
CA LEU A 125 2.62 -24.20 -1.02
C LEU A 125 2.26 -24.06 0.46
N ILE A 126 2.36 -25.13 1.24
CA ILE A 126 2.09 -25.12 2.69
C ILE A 126 2.91 -24.02 3.38
N GLY A 127 4.23 -23.99 3.17
CA GLY A 127 5.07 -22.95 3.76
C GLY A 127 4.76 -21.53 3.24
N GLY A 128 4.24 -21.40 2.03
CA GLY A 128 3.72 -20.14 1.48
C GLY A 128 2.47 -19.67 2.23
N VAL A 129 1.53 -20.59 2.46
CA VAL A 129 0.28 -20.34 3.19
C VAL A 129 0.55 -20.03 4.67
N GLU A 130 1.43 -20.76 5.34
CA GLU A 130 1.80 -20.49 6.74
C GLU A 130 2.43 -19.10 6.90
N ARG A 131 3.27 -18.66 5.95
CA ARG A 131 3.82 -17.31 5.94
C ARG A 131 2.73 -16.25 5.74
N LEU A 132 1.76 -16.53 4.88
CA LEU A 132 0.62 -15.64 4.66
C LEU A 132 -0.22 -15.50 5.93
N LEU A 133 -0.54 -16.60 6.59
CA LEU A 133 -1.29 -16.65 7.86
C LEU A 133 -0.50 -16.06 9.04
N GLY A 134 0.84 -16.09 8.97
CA GLY A 134 1.72 -15.70 10.07
C GLY A 134 1.73 -16.71 11.22
N ALA A 135 1.23 -17.93 10.97
CA ALA A 135 1.12 -19.01 11.93
C ALA A 135 1.18 -20.36 11.18
N PRO A 136 1.71 -21.42 11.82
CA PRO A 136 1.71 -22.76 11.23
C PRO A 136 0.29 -23.31 11.10
N LEU A 137 0.06 -24.18 10.12
CA LEU A 137 -1.19 -24.94 10.03
C LEU A 137 -1.15 -26.06 11.06
N GLU A 138 -1.93 -25.94 12.14
CA GLU A 138 -1.92 -26.90 13.25
C GLU A 138 -2.65 -28.21 12.90
N GLY A 139 -2.06 -29.36 13.28
CA GLY A 139 -2.67 -30.69 13.17
C GLY A 139 -1.80 -31.74 12.49
N GLU A 140 -2.43 -32.85 12.07
CA GLU A 140 -1.78 -33.89 11.27
C GLU A 140 -1.38 -33.32 9.89
N GLN A 141 -0.10 -33.49 9.55
CA GLN A 141 0.41 -33.11 8.24
C GLN A 141 -0.24 -33.99 7.17
N ILE A 142 -0.70 -33.37 6.08
CA ILE A 142 -1.14 -34.13 4.90
C ILE A 142 0.04 -34.98 4.39
N GLN A 143 -0.22 -36.27 4.14
CA GLN A 143 0.73 -37.12 3.44
C GLN A 143 0.79 -36.64 1.98
N ALA A 144 1.88 -35.97 1.61
CA ALA A 144 2.07 -35.44 0.26
C ALA A 144 2.14 -36.57 -0.79
N GLU A 145 2.68 -37.73 -0.39
CA GLU A 145 2.85 -38.91 -1.21
C GLU A 145 1.48 -39.46 -1.66
N GLY A 146 1.22 -39.42 -2.96
CA GLY A 146 -0.04 -39.90 -3.57
C GLY A 146 -1.25 -38.95 -3.49
N SER A 147 -1.15 -37.80 -2.80
CA SER A 147 -2.27 -36.84 -2.69
C SER A 147 -2.52 -36.08 -3.99
N SER A 148 -3.78 -35.86 -4.38
CA SER A 148 -4.11 -34.95 -5.49
C SER A 148 -3.96 -33.47 -5.07
N TRP A 149 -3.73 -32.58 -6.03
CA TRP A 149 -3.73 -31.13 -5.79
C TRP A 149 -5.03 -30.63 -5.17
N GLU A 150 -6.16 -31.21 -5.58
CA GLU A 150 -7.48 -30.94 -5.02
C GLU A 150 -7.55 -31.29 -3.54
N SER A 151 -7.08 -32.49 -3.16
CA SER A 151 -7.06 -32.95 -1.76
C SER A 151 -6.19 -32.05 -0.87
N VAL A 152 -5.04 -31.59 -1.38
CA VAL A 152 -4.17 -30.65 -0.68
C VAL A 152 -4.87 -29.32 -0.48
N THR A 153 -5.57 -28.83 -1.49
CA THR A 153 -6.28 -27.55 -1.45
C THR A 153 -7.43 -27.59 -0.45
N GLU A 154 -8.26 -28.63 -0.49
CA GLU A 154 -9.35 -28.85 0.48
C GLU A 154 -8.82 -28.92 1.91
N TRP A 155 -7.71 -29.62 2.13
CA TRP A 155 -7.08 -29.69 3.44
C TRP A 155 -6.61 -28.31 3.93
N ILE A 156 -5.95 -27.53 3.06
CA ILE A 156 -5.51 -26.17 3.41
C ILE A 156 -6.70 -25.27 3.74
N PHE A 157 -7.74 -25.26 2.91
CA PHE A 157 -8.94 -24.44 3.13
C PHE A 157 -9.61 -24.79 4.45
N LYS A 158 -9.82 -26.08 4.71
CA LYS A 158 -10.38 -26.55 5.98
C LYS A 158 -9.55 -26.08 7.18
N LYS A 159 -8.22 -26.13 7.08
CA LYS A 159 -7.33 -25.68 8.16
C LYS A 159 -7.41 -24.18 8.41
N ILE A 160 -7.55 -23.39 7.35
CA ILE A 160 -7.76 -21.94 7.45
C ILE A 160 -9.11 -21.66 8.13
N GLU A 161 -10.19 -22.27 7.65
CA GLU A 161 -11.53 -22.11 8.23
C GLU A 161 -11.56 -22.52 9.71
N GLU A 162 -10.96 -23.66 10.08
CA GLU A 162 -10.82 -24.09 11.48
C GLU A 162 -10.10 -23.03 12.33
N GLN A 163 -9.02 -22.45 11.81
CA GLN A 163 -8.24 -21.42 12.50
C GLN A 163 -9.05 -20.12 12.69
N PHE A 164 -9.77 -19.68 11.66
CA PHE A 164 -10.60 -18.47 11.74
C PHE A 164 -11.84 -18.68 12.63
N ALA A 165 -12.46 -19.86 12.60
CA ALA A 165 -13.53 -20.23 13.52
C ALA A 165 -13.05 -20.21 14.99
N ASN A 166 -11.86 -20.73 15.26
CA ASN A 166 -11.25 -20.68 16.58
C ASN A 166 -10.97 -19.23 17.03
N ARG A 167 -10.45 -18.38 16.12
CA ARG A 167 -10.26 -16.94 16.38
C ARG A 167 -11.60 -16.24 16.66
N HIS A 168 -12.63 -16.51 15.87
CA HIS A 168 -13.96 -15.93 16.04
C HIS A 168 -14.51 -16.23 17.44
N LYS A 169 -14.49 -17.51 17.82
CA LYS A 169 -14.93 -17.97 19.14
C LYS A 169 -14.15 -17.30 20.27
N ALA A 170 -12.81 -17.31 20.19
CA ALA A 170 -11.95 -16.71 21.22
C ALA A 170 -12.09 -15.18 21.32
N TYR A 171 -12.41 -14.50 20.22
CA TYR A 171 -12.48 -13.05 20.18
C TYR A 171 -13.85 -12.53 20.59
N PHE A 172 -14.95 -13.22 20.25
CA PHE A 172 -16.31 -12.68 20.37
C PHE A 172 -17.28 -13.53 21.21
N ASP A 173 -17.13 -14.87 21.23
CA ASP A 173 -18.18 -15.75 21.76
C ASP A 173 -17.84 -16.38 23.12
N ASP A 174 -16.57 -16.33 23.55
CA ASP A 174 -16.15 -16.86 24.85
C ASP A 174 -16.62 -15.96 26.01
N LEU A 175 -17.60 -16.45 26.78
CA LEU A 175 -18.24 -15.72 27.89
C LEU A 175 -17.28 -15.37 29.03
N GLU A 176 -16.19 -16.12 29.21
CA GLU A 176 -15.21 -15.86 30.28
C GLU A 176 -13.98 -15.09 29.76
N ASP A 177 -13.63 -15.20 28.47
CA ASP A 177 -12.37 -14.66 27.95
C ASP A 177 -12.40 -13.98 26.58
N SER A 178 -13.58 -13.53 26.09
CA SER A 178 -13.71 -12.77 24.83
C SER A 178 -12.74 -11.59 24.76
N HIS A 179 -11.64 -11.80 24.04
CA HIS A 179 -10.48 -10.92 24.09
C HIS A 179 -10.74 -9.54 23.47
N VAL A 180 -11.60 -9.47 22.45
CA VAL A 180 -11.92 -8.22 21.74
C VAL A 180 -13.03 -7.48 22.47
N THR A 181 -14.07 -8.17 22.94
CA THR A 181 -15.14 -7.54 23.75
C THR A 181 -14.59 -6.92 25.03
N LYS A 182 -13.68 -7.61 25.73
CA LYS A 182 -12.96 -7.04 26.89
C LYS A 182 -12.13 -5.81 26.52
N SER A 183 -11.49 -5.78 25.34
CA SER A 183 -10.77 -4.60 24.86
C SER A 183 -11.71 -3.41 24.62
N ILE A 184 -12.90 -3.66 24.06
CA ILE A 184 -13.94 -2.63 23.85
C ILE A 184 -14.39 -2.07 25.19
N GLU A 185 -14.76 -2.93 26.14
CA GLU A 185 -15.18 -2.52 27.49
C GLU A 185 -14.09 -1.74 28.22
N ALA A 186 -12.83 -2.16 28.12
CA ALA A 186 -11.70 -1.47 28.72
C ALA A 186 -11.52 -0.06 28.14
N GLY A 187 -11.59 0.08 26.81
CA GLY A 187 -11.50 1.39 26.16
C GLY A 187 -12.67 2.31 26.52
N LEU A 188 -13.88 1.76 26.66
CA LEU A 188 -15.06 2.51 27.08
C LEU A 188 -15.04 2.89 28.57
N LYS A 189 -14.38 2.13 29.45
CA LYS A 189 -14.24 2.46 30.87
C LYS A 189 -13.42 3.73 31.12
N GLU A 190 -12.47 4.05 30.24
CA GLU A 190 -11.63 5.25 30.36
C GLU A 190 -12.36 6.54 29.94
N VAL A 191 -13.53 6.43 29.32
CA VAL A 191 -14.33 7.58 28.86
C VAL A 191 -15.20 8.11 30.00
N GLN A 192 -14.89 9.34 30.44
CA GLN A 192 -15.62 10.04 31.51
C GLN A 192 -16.86 10.78 30.98
N THR A 193 -16.88 11.14 29.69
CA THR A 193 -17.96 11.85 29.01
C THR A 193 -19.01 10.90 28.45
N ALA A 194 -20.27 11.37 28.32
CA ALA A 194 -21.35 10.57 27.74
C ALA A 194 -21.23 10.43 26.20
N GLU A 195 -20.50 11.34 25.56
CA GLU A 195 -20.27 11.37 24.12
C GLU A 195 -18.91 10.77 23.77
N LEU A 196 -18.90 9.96 22.71
CA LEU A 196 -17.71 9.34 22.13
C LEU A 196 -17.18 10.22 21.00
N THR A 197 -15.92 10.64 21.10
CA THR A 197 -15.21 11.35 20.03
C THR A 197 -14.48 10.37 19.12
N ASP A 198 -14.15 10.80 17.90
CA ASP A 198 -13.41 9.98 16.92
C ASP A 198 -12.06 9.51 17.47
N SER A 199 -11.36 10.35 18.23
CA SER A 199 -10.09 9.98 18.88
C SER A 199 -10.25 8.79 19.83
N ILE A 200 -11.35 8.74 20.57
CA ILE A 200 -11.67 7.63 21.47
C ILE A 200 -11.98 6.36 20.67
N LEU A 201 -12.78 6.48 19.60
CA LEU A 201 -13.11 5.35 18.73
C LEU A 201 -11.84 4.77 18.09
N VAL A 202 -10.94 5.60 17.56
CA VAL A 202 -9.65 5.17 17.00
C VAL A 202 -8.81 4.42 18.05
N LYS A 203 -8.77 4.92 19.30
CA LYS A 203 -8.09 4.23 20.40
C LYS A 203 -8.69 2.85 20.66
N ILE A 204 -10.02 2.74 20.70
CA ILE A 204 -10.72 1.45 20.90
C ILE A 204 -10.44 0.50 19.75
N LEU A 205 -10.49 0.96 18.49
CA LEU A 205 -10.13 0.17 17.32
C LEU A 205 -8.71 -0.37 17.41
N GLY A 206 -7.75 0.42 17.91
CA GLY A 206 -6.39 -0.02 18.18
C GLY A 206 -6.30 -1.12 19.24
N LEU A 207 -7.05 -0.99 20.34
CA LEU A 207 -7.13 -2.02 21.41
C LEU A 207 -7.80 -3.32 20.94
N MET A 208 -8.72 -3.24 19.99
CA MET A 208 -9.36 -4.39 19.36
C MET A 208 -8.41 -5.10 18.38
N ALA A 209 -7.62 -4.33 17.62
CA ALA A 209 -6.69 -4.86 16.62
C ALA A 209 -5.55 -5.64 17.24
N GLU A 210 -5.16 -5.32 18.46
CA GLU A 210 -3.94 -5.83 19.07
C GLU A 210 -4.17 -6.45 20.45
N GLY A 211 -3.52 -7.58 20.66
CA GLY A 211 -3.48 -8.28 21.94
C GLY A 211 -2.08 -8.32 22.53
N ARG A 212 -2.02 -8.81 23.77
CA ARG A 212 -0.77 -9.21 24.42
C ARG A 212 -0.89 -10.66 24.85
N LYS A 213 0.06 -11.49 24.42
CA LYS A 213 0.19 -12.88 24.88
C LYS A 213 1.45 -13.01 25.72
N ALA A 214 1.33 -13.66 26.88
CA ALA A 214 2.49 -14.00 27.67
C ALA A 214 3.28 -15.10 26.96
N ALA A 215 4.56 -14.88 26.75
CA ALA A 215 5.51 -15.87 26.26
C ALA A 215 6.70 -15.94 27.20
N PHE A 216 7.51 -16.98 27.08
CA PHE A 216 8.76 -17.08 27.82
C PHE A 216 9.92 -16.85 26.85
N ASP A 217 10.85 -15.98 27.23
CA ASP A 217 12.08 -15.77 26.47
C ASP A 217 12.88 -17.08 26.41
N LYS A 218 13.26 -17.52 25.19
CA LYS A 218 13.94 -18.81 24.98
C LYS A 218 15.33 -18.90 25.63
N LYS A 219 15.97 -17.77 25.97
CA LYS A 219 17.31 -17.74 26.59
C LYS A 219 17.25 -17.42 28.08
N SER A 220 16.38 -16.50 28.49
CA SER A 220 16.32 -16.03 29.88
C SER A 220 15.22 -16.71 30.71
N HIS A 221 14.35 -17.52 30.09
CA HIS A 221 13.15 -18.11 30.71
C HIS A 221 12.25 -17.11 31.46
N LYS A 222 12.37 -15.82 31.15
CA LYS A 222 11.55 -14.77 31.78
C LYS A 222 10.27 -14.62 30.99
N ARG A 223 9.17 -14.36 31.71
CA ARG A 223 7.90 -14.01 31.09
C ARG A 223 8.05 -12.67 30.38
N ILE A 224 7.84 -12.67 29.08
CA ILE A 224 7.78 -11.51 28.20
C ILE A 224 6.36 -11.37 27.64
N TRP A 225 5.95 -10.14 27.35
CA TRP A 225 4.69 -9.88 26.66
C TRP A 225 4.96 -9.69 25.18
N LEU A 226 4.40 -10.55 24.34
CA LEU A 226 4.44 -10.40 22.90
C LEU A 226 3.15 -9.71 22.44
N ARG A 227 3.32 -8.69 21.60
CA ARG A 227 2.21 -8.07 20.87
C ARG A 227 1.71 -9.09 19.85
N THR A 228 0.40 -9.31 19.79
CA THR A 228 -0.23 -10.25 18.87
C THR A 228 -1.25 -9.49 18.02
N GLN A 229 -1.19 -9.65 16.71
CA GLN A 229 -2.23 -9.10 15.83
C GLN A 229 -3.50 -9.94 15.96
N ARG A 230 -4.63 -9.29 16.29
CA ARG A 230 -5.95 -9.94 16.42
C ARG A 230 -6.84 -9.66 15.20
N LEU A 231 -6.97 -8.39 14.81
CA LEU A 231 -7.82 -7.98 13.69
C LEU A 231 -7.01 -7.17 12.68
N ARG A 232 -7.19 -7.44 11.39
CA ARG A 232 -6.57 -6.68 10.29
C ARG A 232 -7.63 -5.90 9.52
N TYR A 233 -7.83 -4.64 9.89
CA TYR A 233 -8.86 -3.78 9.26
C TYR A 233 -8.67 -3.54 7.77
N THR A 234 -7.45 -3.71 7.24
CA THR A 234 -7.12 -3.45 5.84
C THR A 234 -8.03 -4.21 4.87
N PHE A 235 -8.38 -5.46 5.17
CA PHE A 235 -9.22 -6.27 4.28
C PHE A 235 -10.67 -5.82 4.29
N TYR A 236 -11.20 -5.49 5.46
CA TYR A 236 -12.56 -4.98 5.57
C TYR A 236 -12.70 -3.58 4.99
N ALA A 237 -11.73 -2.69 5.26
CA ALA A 237 -11.66 -1.37 4.66
C ALA A 237 -11.60 -1.47 3.12
N ALA A 238 -10.79 -2.38 2.56
CA ALA A 238 -10.78 -2.63 1.13
C ALA A 238 -12.15 -3.09 0.60
N GLY A 239 -12.85 -3.97 1.33
CA GLY A 239 -14.20 -4.40 0.99
C GLY A 239 -15.22 -3.25 0.99
N LEU A 240 -15.13 -2.34 1.97
CA LEU A 240 -15.96 -1.13 2.01
C LEU A 240 -15.66 -0.22 0.82
N LEU A 241 -14.39 0.04 0.54
CA LEU A 241 -13.96 0.87 -0.59
C LEU A 241 -14.41 0.30 -1.94
N MET A 242 -14.32 -1.02 -2.13
CA MET A 242 -14.82 -1.69 -3.34
C MET A 242 -16.35 -1.63 -3.48
N GLY A 243 -17.06 -1.45 -2.37
CA GLY A 243 -18.51 -1.28 -2.35
C GLY A 243 -18.97 0.16 -2.59
N MET A 244 -18.06 1.13 -2.56
CA MET A 244 -18.38 2.53 -2.83
C MET A 244 -18.45 2.76 -4.34
N ASP A 245 -19.42 3.56 -4.78
CA ASP A 245 -19.39 4.09 -6.14
C ASP A 245 -18.28 5.16 -6.26
N GLN A 246 -17.84 5.38 -7.50
CA GLN A 246 -16.72 6.28 -7.77
C GLN A 246 -17.01 7.72 -7.34
N GLU A 247 -18.24 8.20 -7.49
CA GLU A 247 -18.62 9.57 -7.17
C GLU A 247 -18.63 9.80 -5.65
N SER A 248 -19.25 8.89 -4.89
CA SER A 248 -19.22 8.93 -3.43
C SER A 248 -17.79 8.85 -2.88
N ALA A 249 -16.95 7.98 -3.43
CA ALA A 249 -15.55 7.88 -3.01
C ALA A 249 -14.77 9.17 -3.31
N GLN A 250 -15.02 9.82 -4.45
CA GLN A 250 -14.40 11.11 -4.78
C GLN A 250 -14.82 12.21 -3.81
N ASN A 251 -16.12 12.29 -3.51
CA ASN A 251 -16.66 13.27 -2.57
C ASN A 251 -16.10 13.06 -1.16
N ASP A 252 -16.11 11.83 -0.65
CA ASP A 252 -15.57 11.50 0.68
C ASP A 252 -14.08 11.86 0.80
N ILE A 253 -13.28 11.57 -0.24
CA ILE A 253 -11.86 11.93 -0.27
C ILE A 253 -11.68 13.45 -0.32
N LEU A 254 -12.45 14.15 -1.16
CA LEU A 254 -12.36 15.59 -1.29
C LEU A 254 -12.76 16.28 0.02
N ASP A 255 -13.87 15.89 0.63
CA ASP A 255 -14.32 16.38 1.92
C ASP A 255 -13.24 16.17 3.00
N HIS A 256 -12.61 14.99 3.04
CA HIS A 256 -11.52 14.73 3.98
C HIS A 256 -10.33 15.67 3.77
N LEU A 257 -9.92 15.87 2.51
CA LEU A 257 -8.78 16.70 2.15
C LEU A 257 -9.05 18.19 2.40
N GLU A 258 -10.27 18.66 2.12
CA GLU A 258 -10.71 20.03 2.42
C GLU A 258 -10.73 20.29 3.92
N ASN A 259 -11.28 19.36 4.71
CA ASN A 259 -11.25 19.45 6.17
C ASN A 259 -9.82 19.47 6.72
N ALA A 260 -8.93 18.63 6.19
CA ALA A 260 -7.52 18.65 6.58
C ALA A 260 -6.87 20.01 6.26
N GLN A 261 -7.20 20.59 5.10
CA GLN A 261 -6.70 21.91 4.72
C GLN A 261 -7.21 23.02 5.64
N LEU A 262 -8.48 22.97 6.06
CA LEU A 262 -9.04 23.91 7.03
C LEU A 262 -8.30 23.86 8.37
N VAL A 263 -8.05 22.64 8.90
CA VAL A 263 -7.29 22.47 10.15
C VAL A 263 -5.87 23.02 10.02
N VAL A 264 -5.21 22.80 8.88
CA VAL A 264 -3.88 23.36 8.60
C VAL A 264 -3.93 24.88 8.50
N GLN A 265 -4.96 25.45 7.86
CA GLN A 265 -5.16 26.89 7.76
C GLN A 265 -5.33 27.55 9.13
N GLU A 266 -6.16 26.98 10.00
CA GLU A 266 -6.35 27.45 11.37
C GLU A 266 -5.04 27.44 12.15
N ALA A 267 -4.26 26.35 12.06
CA ALA A 267 -2.97 26.24 12.69
C ALA A 267 -1.98 27.32 12.19
N TRP A 268 -1.98 27.62 10.88
CA TRP A 268 -1.19 28.72 10.32
C TRP A 268 -1.65 30.08 10.83
N GLY A 269 -2.96 30.33 10.89
CA GLY A 269 -3.52 31.57 11.41
C GLY A 269 -3.11 31.83 12.86
N LEU A 270 -3.17 30.80 13.71
CA LEU A 270 -2.72 30.86 15.12
C LEU A 270 -1.24 31.23 15.23
N ASN A 271 -0.40 30.57 14.43
CA ASN A 271 1.03 30.86 14.39
C ASN A 271 1.29 32.31 13.95
N GLU A 272 0.55 32.80 12.95
CA GLU A 272 0.75 34.12 12.39
C GLU A 272 0.28 35.24 13.31
N ILE A 273 -0.86 35.08 13.98
CA ILE A 273 -1.30 35.99 15.06
C ILE A 273 -0.26 36.05 16.17
N THR A 274 0.30 34.89 16.56
CA THR A 274 1.30 34.84 17.63
C THR A 274 2.59 35.54 17.22
N ARG A 275 3.01 35.39 15.97
CA ARG A 275 4.19 36.03 15.38
C ARG A 275 4.02 37.55 15.27
N LEU A 276 2.84 38.00 14.86
CA LEU A 276 2.51 39.41 14.58
C LEU A 276 1.79 40.11 15.76
N LYS A 277 1.83 39.53 16.96
CA LYS A 277 1.01 39.97 18.09
C LYS A 277 1.15 41.46 18.45
N GLU A 278 2.35 42.04 18.27
CA GLU A 278 2.67 43.44 18.55
C GLU A 278 2.46 44.38 17.34
N VAL A 279 2.14 43.84 16.17
CA VAL A 279 1.96 44.61 14.94
C VAL A 279 0.56 45.21 14.92
N GLN A 280 0.45 46.47 14.48
CA GLN A 280 -0.84 47.13 14.33
C GLN A 280 -1.56 46.66 13.06
N LEU A 281 -2.88 46.61 13.09
CA LEU A 281 -3.69 46.22 11.92
C LEU A 281 -3.42 47.08 10.68
N SER A 282 -3.11 48.37 10.85
CA SER A 282 -2.74 49.30 9.77
C SER A 282 -1.35 49.06 9.19
N GLN A 283 -0.48 48.32 9.89
CA GLN A 283 0.90 48.03 9.49
C GLN A 283 1.03 46.68 8.77
N LEU A 284 -0.07 45.94 8.62
CA LEU A 284 -0.09 44.74 7.77
C LEU A 284 0.13 45.10 6.30
N GLU A 285 0.52 44.10 5.51
CA GLU A 285 0.67 44.23 4.06
C GLU A 285 -0.61 44.80 3.42
N GLU A 286 -0.45 45.66 2.40
CA GLU A 286 -1.55 46.32 1.70
C GLU A 286 -2.67 45.37 1.28
N LYS A 287 -2.31 44.27 0.60
CA LYS A 287 -3.27 43.25 0.15
C LYS A 287 -4.04 42.60 1.29
N LEU A 288 -3.38 42.34 2.42
CA LEU A 288 -4.04 41.80 3.61
C LEU A 288 -5.00 42.82 4.23
N ARG A 289 -4.60 44.09 4.28
CA ARG A 289 -5.47 45.17 4.78
C ARG A 289 -6.72 45.31 3.92
N GLU A 290 -6.60 45.24 2.60
CA GLU A 290 -7.74 45.28 1.67
C GLU A 290 -8.73 44.13 1.94
N ILE A 291 -8.22 42.89 2.03
CA ILE A 291 -9.05 41.70 2.30
C ILE A 291 -9.72 41.81 3.67
N ILE A 292 -8.97 42.22 4.70
CA ILE A 292 -9.53 42.39 6.04
C ILE A 292 -10.60 43.48 6.04
N GLN A 293 -10.34 44.63 5.40
CA GLN A 293 -11.28 45.75 5.31
C GLN A 293 -12.57 45.37 4.59
N GLU A 294 -12.50 44.56 3.53
CA GLU A 294 -13.66 44.04 2.82
C GLU A 294 -14.52 43.12 3.70
N GLU A 295 -13.89 42.21 4.45
CA GLU A 295 -14.59 41.21 5.27
C GLU A 295 -15.14 41.75 6.60
N ILE A 296 -14.42 42.66 7.26
CA ILE A 296 -14.86 43.22 8.56
C ILE A 296 -15.63 44.54 8.41
N GLY A 297 -15.56 45.17 7.23
CA GLY A 297 -16.14 46.47 6.94
C GLY A 297 -15.21 47.64 7.32
N GLU A 298 -15.28 48.71 6.52
CA GLU A 298 -14.40 49.89 6.62
C GLU A 298 -14.50 50.60 7.97
N ASP A 299 -15.69 50.74 8.54
CA ASP A 299 -15.91 51.41 9.83
C ASP A 299 -15.24 50.65 10.99
N VAL A 300 -15.35 49.32 10.98
CA VAL A 300 -14.75 48.44 12.00
C VAL A 300 -13.23 48.43 11.85
N TYR A 301 -12.75 48.33 10.62
CA TYR A 301 -11.32 48.41 10.32
C TYR A 301 -10.70 49.71 10.83
N ASN A 302 -11.28 50.87 10.48
CA ASN A 302 -10.76 52.17 10.86
C ASN A 302 -10.71 52.35 12.38
N LYS A 303 -11.72 51.84 13.11
CA LYS A 303 -11.78 51.89 14.59
C LYS A 303 -10.66 51.09 15.27
N HIS A 304 -10.26 49.96 14.69
CA HIS A 304 -9.29 49.04 15.26
C HIS A 304 -7.92 49.07 14.55
N SER A 305 -7.75 49.93 13.54
CA SER A 305 -6.56 50.02 12.68
C SER A 305 -5.25 50.23 13.45
N HIS A 306 -5.28 51.04 14.51
CA HIS A 306 -4.11 51.34 15.35
C HIS A 306 -3.90 50.38 16.53
N GLN A 307 -4.77 49.37 16.69
CA GLN A 307 -4.62 48.37 17.74
C GLN A 307 -3.67 47.25 17.31
N ASN A 308 -2.92 46.73 18.27
CA ASN A 308 -2.09 45.54 18.08
C ASN A 308 -2.98 44.30 17.94
N LEU A 309 -2.56 43.33 17.13
CA LEU A 309 -3.31 42.10 16.89
C LEU A 309 -3.65 41.32 18.18
N GLU A 310 -2.77 41.37 19.19
CA GLU A 310 -3.02 40.72 20.49
C GLU A 310 -4.23 41.30 21.23
N THR A 311 -4.41 42.62 21.11
CA THR A 311 -5.38 43.41 21.87
C THR A 311 -6.74 43.56 21.17
N LEU A 312 -6.90 42.96 19.99
CA LEU A 312 -8.17 42.96 19.27
C LEU A 312 -9.25 42.25 20.08
N PRO A 313 -10.52 42.68 19.99
CA PRO A 313 -11.65 41.92 20.51
C PRO A 313 -11.64 40.48 19.96
N GLU A 314 -11.98 39.48 20.77
CA GLU A 314 -11.87 38.06 20.40
C GLU A 314 -12.60 37.72 19.08
N ASP A 315 -13.83 38.19 18.89
CA ASP A 315 -14.59 37.97 17.65
C ASP A 315 -13.88 38.53 16.40
N LEU A 316 -13.17 39.66 16.55
CA LEU A 316 -12.41 40.28 15.47
C LEU A 316 -11.06 39.58 15.26
N LYS A 317 -10.43 39.17 16.36
CA LYS A 317 -9.17 38.44 16.35
C LYS A 317 -9.33 37.09 15.66
N GLU A 318 -10.42 36.35 15.90
CA GLU A 318 -10.73 35.09 15.22
C GLU A 318 -10.89 35.28 13.70
N LYS A 319 -11.62 36.31 13.27
CA LYS A 319 -11.73 36.65 11.84
C LYS A 319 -10.39 37.00 11.21
N VAL A 320 -9.60 37.83 11.87
CA VAL A 320 -8.25 38.18 11.39
C VAL A 320 -7.35 36.95 11.35
N GLN A 321 -7.48 36.03 12.30
CA GLN A 321 -6.75 34.77 12.35
C GLN A 321 -7.02 33.91 11.12
N ASP A 322 -8.30 33.69 10.81
CA ASP A 322 -8.73 32.93 9.64
C ASP A 322 -8.18 33.55 8.35
N LEU A 323 -8.28 34.87 8.20
CA LEU A 323 -7.77 35.60 7.04
C LEU A 323 -6.24 35.49 6.88
N LEU A 324 -5.50 35.59 7.98
CA LEU A 324 -4.05 35.38 7.98
C LEU A 324 -3.70 33.94 7.57
N GLY A 325 -4.41 32.96 8.12
CA GLY A 325 -4.27 31.55 7.74
C GLY A 325 -4.52 31.32 6.24
N ARG A 326 -5.62 31.86 5.70
CA ARG A 326 -5.97 31.79 4.27
C ARG A 326 -4.88 32.39 3.39
N SER A 327 -4.34 33.53 3.79
CA SER A 327 -3.26 34.20 3.05
C SER A 327 -2.00 33.34 2.99
N VAL A 328 -1.59 32.76 4.13
CA VAL A 328 -0.43 31.85 4.18
C VAL A 328 -0.65 30.64 3.27
N VAL A 329 -1.80 29.96 3.37
CA VAL A 329 -2.13 28.80 2.53
C VAL A 329 -2.19 29.17 1.05
N SER A 330 -2.73 30.34 0.70
CA SER A 330 -2.75 30.86 -0.68
C SER A 330 -1.34 31.04 -1.23
N ASN A 331 -0.43 31.61 -0.44
CA ASN A 331 0.96 31.84 -0.85
C ASN A 331 1.75 30.54 -0.97
N ILE A 332 1.54 29.60 -0.05
CA ILE A 332 2.09 28.23 -0.14
C ILE A 332 1.61 27.56 -1.44
N SER A 333 0.33 27.69 -1.75
CA SER A 333 -0.25 27.14 -2.97
C SER A 333 0.37 27.78 -4.22
N ARG A 334 0.53 29.11 -4.26
CA ARG A 334 1.20 29.82 -5.37
C ARG A 334 2.64 29.35 -5.57
N ASP A 335 3.41 29.22 -4.50
CA ASP A 335 4.79 28.71 -4.56
C ASP A 335 4.81 27.27 -5.13
N LEU A 336 3.88 26.42 -4.70
CA LEU A 336 3.73 25.08 -5.26
C LEU A 336 3.40 25.11 -6.76
N PHE A 337 2.44 25.91 -7.19
CA PHE A 337 2.10 26.09 -8.61
C PHE A 337 3.33 26.49 -9.43
N LEU A 338 4.06 27.52 -8.98
CA LEU A 338 5.24 28.02 -9.66
C LEU A 338 6.34 26.95 -9.77
N ARG A 339 6.56 26.18 -8.71
CA ARG A 339 7.55 25.09 -8.70
C ARG A 339 7.18 23.99 -9.68
N VAL A 340 5.95 23.48 -9.63
CA VAL A 340 5.48 22.41 -10.51
C VAL A 340 5.50 22.86 -11.97
N ILE A 341 5.02 24.07 -12.25
CA ILE A 341 5.02 24.62 -13.62
C ILE A 341 6.45 24.79 -14.12
N SER A 342 7.35 25.36 -13.31
CA SER A 342 8.73 25.60 -13.73
C SER A 342 9.50 24.30 -13.99
N GLU A 343 9.36 23.31 -13.13
CA GLU A 343 10.00 21.99 -13.25
C GLU A 343 9.58 21.31 -14.55
N LEU A 344 8.27 21.17 -14.78
CA LEU A 344 7.74 20.49 -15.96
C LEU A 344 7.94 21.28 -17.25
N TRP A 345 7.91 22.62 -17.19
CA TRP A 345 8.17 23.45 -18.36
C TRP A 345 9.60 23.30 -18.88
N VAL A 346 10.59 23.23 -17.99
CA VAL A 346 12.00 23.00 -18.36
C VAL A 346 12.16 21.62 -19.01
N GLU A 347 11.50 20.60 -18.47
CA GLU A 347 11.50 19.27 -19.07
C GLU A 347 10.86 19.28 -20.47
N TYR A 348 9.69 19.89 -20.61
CA TYR A 348 9.02 20.05 -21.90
C TYR A 348 9.89 20.75 -22.94
N LEU A 349 10.58 21.85 -22.59
CA LEU A 349 11.50 22.53 -23.50
C LEU A 349 12.65 21.61 -23.95
N THR A 350 13.16 20.78 -23.03
CA THR A 350 14.20 19.79 -23.34
C THR A 350 13.68 18.73 -24.32
N GLN A 351 12.46 18.23 -24.09
CA GLN A 351 11.83 17.27 -24.99
C GLN A 351 11.53 17.89 -26.37
N MET A 352 11.12 19.17 -26.43
CA MET A 352 10.88 19.89 -27.69
C MET A 352 12.16 20.09 -28.51
N GLU A 353 13.30 20.30 -27.85
CA GLU A 353 14.60 20.35 -28.51
C GLU A 353 14.98 18.98 -29.09
N ALA A 354 14.79 17.91 -28.32
CA ALA A 354 15.01 16.54 -28.81
C ALA A 354 14.10 16.19 -30.00
N LEU A 355 12.81 16.56 -29.93
CA LEU A 355 11.86 16.39 -31.03
C LEU A 355 12.33 17.14 -32.28
N ARG A 356 12.85 18.37 -32.14
CA ARG A 356 13.37 19.16 -33.25
C ARG A 356 14.52 18.47 -33.97
N VAL A 357 15.43 17.82 -33.23
CA VAL A 357 16.53 17.07 -33.82
C VAL A 357 16.03 15.78 -34.50
N ALA A 358 15.12 15.05 -33.85
CA ALA A 358 14.60 13.78 -34.35
C ALA A 358 13.66 13.94 -35.58
N ILE A 359 12.89 15.02 -35.66
CA ILE A 359 11.91 15.24 -36.73
C ILE A 359 12.58 15.39 -38.11
N GLY A 360 13.86 15.76 -38.15
CA GLY A 360 14.64 15.79 -39.39
C GLY A 360 14.71 14.42 -40.07
N LEU A 361 14.55 13.32 -39.33
CA LEU A 361 14.53 11.96 -39.86
C LEU A 361 13.16 11.57 -40.47
N GLU A 362 12.07 12.27 -40.15
CA GLU A 362 10.74 11.99 -40.71
C GLU A 362 10.62 12.38 -42.19
N ALA A 363 11.50 13.27 -42.67
CA ALA A 363 11.60 13.62 -44.09
C ALA A 363 11.90 12.38 -44.96
N TYR A 364 12.60 11.38 -44.41
CA TYR A 364 12.87 10.11 -45.10
C TYR A 364 11.62 9.23 -45.24
N ALA A 365 10.60 9.44 -44.41
CA ALA A 365 9.33 8.72 -44.45
C ALA A 365 8.26 9.41 -45.34
N GLN A 366 8.65 10.41 -46.15
CA GLN A 366 7.76 11.18 -47.04
C GLN A 366 6.62 11.92 -46.30
N ARG A 367 6.75 12.13 -45.00
CA ARG A 367 5.84 12.95 -44.20
C ARG A 367 6.40 14.36 -44.07
N ASP A 368 5.53 15.38 -44.09
CA ASP A 368 5.93 16.77 -43.89
C ASP A 368 6.46 16.96 -42.45
N PRO A 369 7.77 17.22 -42.25
CA PRO A 369 8.36 17.35 -40.92
C PRO A 369 7.74 18.49 -40.10
N LEU A 370 7.30 19.57 -40.75
CA LEU A 370 6.71 20.71 -40.06
C LEU A 370 5.33 20.35 -39.49
N VAL A 371 4.53 19.60 -40.24
CA VAL A 371 3.22 19.12 -39.78
C VAL A 371 3.40 18.12 -38.63
N GLN A 372 4.37 17.20 -38.75
CA GLN A 372 4.65 16.23 -37.70
C GLN A 372 5.19 16.89 -36.42
N TYR A 373 6.09 17.88 -36.55
CA TYR A 373 6.60 18.66 -35.42
C TYR A 373 5.47 19.37 -34.66
N LYS A 374 4.56 20.03 -35.39
CA LYS A 374 3.41 20.72 -34.78
C LYS A 374 2.46 19.76 -34.07
N THR A 375 2.17 18.61 -34.69
CA THR A 375 1.24 17.62 -34.14
C THR A 375 1.82 17.03 -32.85
N ARG A 376 3.06 16.51 -32.91
CA ARG A 376 3.73 15.93 -31.73
C ARG A 376 3.99 16.97 -30.65
N GLY A 377 4.40 18.19 -31.02
CA GLY A 377 4.59 19.28 -30.06
C GLY A 377 3.30 19.67 -29.34
N PHE A 378 2.16 19.66 -30.04
CA PHE A 378 0.86 19.91 -29.41
C PHE A 378 0.44 18.78 -28.47
N GLU A 379 0.63 17.51 -28.86
CA GLU A 379 0.39 16.35 -27.99
C GLU A 379 1.25 16.43 -26.71
N MET A 380 2.54 16.73 -26.85
CA MET A 380 3.44 16.93 -25.71
C MET A 380 3.01 18.09 -24.81
N PHE A 381 2.47 19.17 -25.38
CA PHE A 381 1.93 20.27 -24.59
C PHE A 381 0.63 19.89 -23.85
N GLN A 382 -0.26 19.08 -24.44
CA GLN A 382 -1.44 18.59 -23.73
C GLN A 382 -1.05 17.71 -22.54
N ASN A 383 -0.10 16.77 -22.76
CA ASN A 383 0.44 15.94 -21.70
C ASN A 383 1.08 16.79 -20.59
N LEU A 384 1.86 17.82 -20.96
CA LEU A 384 2.43 18.77 -20.01
C LEU A 384 1.36 19.42 -19.11
N MET A 385 0.24 19.87 -19.71
CA MET A 385 -0.85 20.49 -18.95
C MET A 385 -1.53 19.50 -18.00
N GLU A 386 -1.68 18.23 -18.40
CA GLU A 386 -2.19 17.16 -17.55
C GLU A 386 -1.22 16.86 -16.40
N ASP A 387 0.06 16.70 -16.70
CA ASP A 387 1.13 16.46 -15.73
C ASP A 387 1.23 17.60 -14.71
N MET A 388 1.07 18.86 -15.15
CA MET A 388 1.01 20.02 -14.24
C MET A 388 -0.18 19.93 -13.29
N ARG A 389 -1.37 19.59 -13.78
CA ARG A 389 -2.58 19.45 -12.95
C ARG A 389 -2.41 18.33 -11.93
N VAL A 390 -1.99 17.15 -12.38
CA VAL A 390 -1.76 15.98 -11.52
C VAL A 390 -0.66 16.28 -10.49
N GLY A 391 0.43 16.94 -10.92
CA GLY A 391 1.54 17.34 -10.06
C GLY A 391 1.12 18.28 -8.93
N VAL A 392 0.23 19.24 -9.21
CA VAL A 392 -0.32 20.13 -8.18
C VAL A 392 -1.25 19.38 -7.24
N VAL A 393 -2.24 18.65 -7.77
CA VAL A 393 -3.26 17.95 -6.95
C VAL A 393 -2.61 16.96 -5.99
N ASN A 394 -1.59 16.23 -6.44
CA ASN A 394 -0.86 15.27 -5.60
C ASN A 394 -0.06 15.92 -4.46
N ARG A 395 0.26 17.21 -4.57
CA ARG A 395 1.14 17.91 -3.62
C ARG A 395 0.41 18.94 -2.76
N ILE A 396 -0.72 19.49 -3.20
CA ILE A 396 -1.35 20.65 -2.56
C ILE A 396 -1.77 20.41 -1.11
N PHE A 397 -2.18 19.18 -0.78
CA PHE A 397 -2.61 18.81 0.57
C PHE A 397 -1.47 18.40 1.52
N THR A 398 -0.27 18.13 0.99
CA THR A 398 0.87 17.64 1.78
C THR A 398 2.10 18.55 1.73
N PHE A 399 2.09 19.55 0.86
CA PHE A 399 3.25 20.42 0.64
C PHE A 399 3.49 21.31 1.85
N GLN A 400 4.64 21.11 2.50
CA GLN A 400 5.11 21.94 3.59
C GLN A 400 6.35 22.72 3.15
N PRO A 401 6.31 24.06 3.18
CA PRO A 401 7.45 24.86 2.79
C PRO A 401 8.59 24.72 3.81
N ARG A 402 9.82 24.49 3.33
CA ARG A 402 11.01 24.35 4.19
C ARG A 402 11.46 25.65 4.87
N ASN A 403 11.03 26.81 4.37
CA ASN A 403 11.44 28.11 4.88
C ASN A 403 10.24 29.06 4.83
N LEU A 404 9.52 29.17 5.95
CA LEU A 404 8.38 30.07 6.10
C LEU A 404 8.79 31.51 5.88
N ASP A 405 9.97 31.89 6.38
CA ASP A 405 10.53 33.24 6.23
C ASP A 405 10.72 33.65 4.77
N ARG A 406 10.99 32.72 3.83
CA ARG A 406 11.12 33.07 2.39
C ARG A 406 9.78 33.28 1.70
N ILE A 407 8.75 32.54 2.12
CA ILE A 407 7.38 32.78 1.65
C ILE A 407 6.88 34.09 2.25
N GLN A 408 7.25 34.39 3.50
CA GLN A 408 6.97 35.63 4.22
C GLN A 408 7.87 36.83 3.79
N ALA A 409 9.02 36.62 3.15
CA ALA A 409 9.91 37.67 2.63
C ALA A 409 9.66 38.02 1.15
N GLY A 410 8.91 37.19 0.42
CA GLY A 410 8.32 37.59 -0.88
C GLY A 410 7.38 38.80 -0.77
N PHE A 411 7.09 39.24 0.45
CA PHE A 411 6.35 40.44 0.83
C PHE A 411 7.20 41.72 0.80
N GLU A 412 8.54 41.66 0.69
CA GLU A 412 9.40 42.85 0.54
C GLU A 412 10.02 42.99 -0.87
N GLU A 413 10.21 41.90 -1.61
CA GLU A 413 10.85 41.93 -2.94
C GLU A 413 9.90 41.45 -4.05
N SER A 414 8.99 42.31 -4.48
CA SER A 414 8.61 42.34 -5.90
C SER A 414 9.63 43.21 -6.64
N PRO A 415 10.61 42.65 -7.37
CA PRO A 415 11.54 43.48 -8.11
C PRO A 415 10.79 44.17 -9.24
N SER A 416 10.72 45.49 -9.15
CA SER A 416 10.49 46.39 -10.27
C SER A 416 11.60 46.21 -11.30
N VAL A 417 11.52 45.18 -12.14
CA VAL A 417 12.40 45.03 -13.31
C VAL A 417 11.53 44.96 -14.54
N LEU A 418 11.03 46.12 -14.94
CA LEU A 418 10.96 46.59 -16.32
C LEU A 418 10.92 48.13 -16.29
N LYS A 419 12.03 48.75 -15.86
CA LYS A 419 12.39 50.06 -16.41
C LYS A 419 13.39 49.77 -17.53
N ALA A 420 12.90 49.96 -18.74
CA ALA A 420 13.67 49.96 -19.96
C ALA A 420 14.76 51.05 -19.85
N ASP A 421 15.98 50.67 -20.20
CA ASP A 421 16.96 51.50 -20.89
C ASP A 421 17.38 50.76 -22.17
#